data_AF-A0A7Y2H941-F1
#
_entry.id   AF-A0A7Y2H941-F1
#
_cell.length_a   1.000
_cell.length_b   1.000
_cell.length_c   1.000
_cell.angle_alpha   90.00
_cell.angle_beta   90.00
_cell.angle_gamma   90.00
#
_symmetry.space_group_name_H-M   'P 1'
#
loop_
_entity.id
_entity.type
_entity.pdbx_description
1 polymer ?
#
loop_
_entity_poly.entity_id
_entity_poly.type
_entity_poly.pdbx_seq_one_letter_code
_entity_poly.pdbx_strand_id
1 'polypeptide(L)'
;ICGHSIIIFFDEWNIKALLGSGSFGFWMLVLGVLMIFIISPILTYLYGKRWYCSWVCGCGGLAETAGDPFRQLSDKSLKAWQIERWMIHLVLVFSFLMTIGVVYSFFHNNPSGYWLNKTGFLLILSVIILVLVLLSWVIKPFKQKLDTKALQIFTLIMGLAWVAVLINYFTGSGNALFINFYTLRSWYGFLIGAAFSGVIGVGFYPLMGSRVWCRFGCPMAAILGVQQKLFSRFRITTNGGQCISCGNCSAYCEMGIDVRAYAQKGQNIVRASCVGCGICAAVCPRGVLRLENGSKDIFDRV
;
A
#
# COMPACT_ATOMS: atom_id res chain seq x y z
N ILE A 1 -7.40 10.68 2.18
CA ILE A 1 -6.42 10.89 1.10
C ILE A 1 -5.77 9.58 0.60
N CYS A 2 -5.38 8.59 1.43
CA CYS A 2 -4.93 7.27 0.91
C CYS A 2 -5.60 6.01 1.50
N GLY A 3 -6.39 6.12 2.57
CA GLY A 3 -7.23 5.01 3.09
C GLY A 3 -8.60 5.51 3.55
N HIS A 4 -8.63 6.71 4.14
CA HIS A 4 -9.85 7.43 4.50
C HIS A 4 -10.78 7.71 3.31
N SER A 5 -10.23 7.85 2.10
CA SER A 5 -11.02 8.16 0.91
C SER A 5 -11.90 7.00 0.47
N ILE A 6 -11.49 5.74 0.66
CA ILE A 6 -12.32 4.56 0.34
C ILE A 6 -13.51 4.47 1.29
N ILE A 7 -13.29 4.76 2.57
CA ILE A 7 -14.34 4.68 3.59
C ILE A 7 -15.39 5.77 3.41
N ILE A 8 -14.97 6.99 3.04
CA ILE A 8 -15.88 8.08 2.66
C ILE A 8 -16.54 7.81 1.30
N PHE A 9 -15.81 7.20 0.37
CA PHE A 9 -16.35 6.84 -0.94
C PHE A 9 -17.50 5.83 -0.83
N PHE A 10 -17.39 4.86 0.08
CA PHE A 10 -18.45 3.90 0.40
C PHE A 10 -19.33 4.33 1.60
N ASP A 11 -19.38 5.62 1.93
CA ASP A 11 -20.41 6.15 2.84
C ASP A 11 -21.77 6.20 2.13
N GLU A 12 -22.84 5.87 2.85
CA GLU A 12 -24.20 5.92 2.30
C GLU A 12 -24.59 7.32 1.80
N TRP A 13 -24.20 8.38 2.51
CA TRP A 13 -24.50 9.76 2.11
C TRP A 13 -23.80 10.14 0.81
N ASN A 14 -22.54 9.73 0.64
CA ASN A 14 -21.74 10.05 -0.53
C ASN A 14 -22.20 9.24 -1.75
N ILE A 15 -22.50 7.95 -1.58
CA ILE A 15 -23.08 7.12 -2.65
C ILE A 15 -24.45 7.67 -3.08
N LYS A 16 -25.32 8.03 -2.14
CA LYS A 16 -26.63 8.63 -2.46
C LYS A 16 -26.47 9.99 -3.16
N ALA A 17 -25.50 10.80 -2.77
CA ALA A 17 -25.20 12.07 -3.44
C ALA A 17 -24.67 11.85 -4.87
N LEU A 18 -23.75 10.90 -5.07
CA LEU A 18 -23.22 10.53 -6.38
C LEU A 18 -24.32 9.97 -7.29
N LEU A 19 -25.13 9.02 -6.81
CA LEU A 19 -26.24 8.47 -7.60
C LEU A 19 -27.35 9.52 -7.85
N GLY A 20 -27.57 10.44 -6.90
CA GLY A 20 -28.49 11.55 -7.03
C GLY A 20 -28.05 12.61 -8.05
N SER A 21 -26.75 12.69 -8.36
CA SER A 21 -26.21 13.60 -9.40
C SER A 21 -26.41 13.11 -10.85
N GLY A 22 -27.16 12.02 -11.04
CA GLY A 22 -27.50 11.47 -12.36
C GLY A 22 -26.34 10.73 -13.02
N SER A 23 -26.30 10.74 -14.37
CA SER A 23 -25.30 9.99 -15.15
C SER A 23 -23.84 10.35 -14.83
N PHE A 24 -23.59 11.57 -14.36
CA PHE A 24 -22.24 12.04 -14.06
C PHE A 24 -21.66 11.35 -12.81
N GLY A 25 -22.45 11.22 -11.73
CA GLY A 25 -21.96 10.57 -10.51
C GLY A 25 -21.82 9.06 -10.65
N PHE A 26 -22.67 8.40 -11.44
CA PHE A 26 -22.44 7.00 -11.81
C PHE A 26 -21.11 6.82 -12.57
N TRP A 27 -20.82 7.71 -13.52
CA TRP A 27 -19.54 7.69 -14.25
C TRP A 27 -18.34 7.88 -13.32
N MET A 28 -18.41 8.80 -12.34
CA MET A 28 -17.34 8.97 -11.35
C MET A 28 -17.12 7.73 -10.48
N LEU A 29 -18.19 7.02 -10.12
CA LEU A 29 -18.09 5.77 -9.36
C LEU A 29 -17.35 4.68 -10.17
N VAL A 30 -17.78 4.49 -11.42
CA VAL A 30 -17.18 3.51 -12.34
C VAL A 30 -15.72 3.87 -12.63
N LEU A 31 -15.43 5.14 -12.91
CA LEU A 31 -14.08 5.64 -13.12
C LEU A 31 -13.18 5.37 -11.90
N GLY A 32 -13.68 5.60 -10.69
CA GLY A 32 -12.93 5.34 -9.45
C GLY A 32 -12.50 3.88 -9.32
N VAL A 33 -13.41 2.95 -9.60
CA VAL A 33 -13.12 1.50 -9.60
C VAL A 33 -12.13 1.14 -10.71
N LEU A 34 -12.33 1.64 -11.93
CA LEU A 34 -11.42 1.43 -13.05
C LEU A 34 -10.01 1.97 -12.77
N MET A 35 -9.91 3.12 -12.09
CA MET A 35 -8.63 3.73 -11.73
C MET A 35 -7.83 2.85 -10.77
N ILE A 36 -8.48 2.22 -9.80
CA ILE A 36 -7.82 1.38 -8.80
C ILE A 36 -7.38 0.04 -9.41
N PHE A 37 -8.27 -0.65 -10.13
CA PHE A 37 -8.04 -2.04 -10.55
C PHE A 37 -7.41 -2.19 -11.93
N ILE A 38 -7.57 -1.21 -12.83
CA ILE A 38 -7.11 -1.34 -14.22
C ILE A 38 -6.03 -0.32 -14.52
N ILE A 39 -6.35 0.97 -14.39
CA ILE A 39 -5.46 2.05 -14.84
C ILE A 39 -4.22 2.12 -13.96
N SER A 40 -4.37 2.02 -12.63
CA SER A 40 -3.24 2.10 -11.70
C SER A 40 -2.21 0.99 -11.91
N PRO A 41 -2.61 -0.29 -12.03
CA PRO A 41 -1.65 -1.35 -12.35
C PRO A 41 -0.95 -1.14 -13.70
N ILE A 42 -1.68 -0.74 -14.75
CA ILE A 42 -1.13 -0.51 -16.09
C ILE A 42 -0.11 0.64 -16.07
N LEU A 43 -0.47 1.78 -15.48
CA LEU A 43 0.43 2.92 -15.39
C LEU A 43 1.65 2.62 -14.51
N THR A 44 1.49 1.83 -13.45
CA THR A 44 2.62 1.41 -12.61
C THR A 44 3.58 0.51 -13.37
N TYR A 45 3.08 -0.32 -14.28
CA TYR A 45 3.91 -1.12 -15.17
C TYR A 45 4.70 -0.26 -16.17
N LEU A 46 4.06 0.76 -16.75
CA LEU A 46 4.64 1.62 -17.80
C LEU A 46 5.54 2.73 -17.26
N TYR A 47 5.23 3.29 -16.10
CA TYR A 47 5.88 4.50 -15.54
C TYR A 47 6.47 4.31 -14.13
N GLY A 48 6.39 3.10 -13.56
CA GLY A 48 6.90 2.79 -12.21
C GLY A 48 6.00 3.35 -11.09
N LYS A 49 6.33 3.23 -9.81
CA LYS A 49 5.40 3.67 -8.74
C LYS A 49 5.32 5.19 -8.56
N ARG A 50 6.26 5.94 -9.15
CA ARG A 50 6.35 7.39 -8.93
C ARG A 50 5.15 8.14 -9.52
N TRP A 51 4.51 7.65 -10.59
CA TRP A 51 3.33 8.32 -11.16
C TRP A 51 2.23 8.45 -10.09
N TYR A 52 1.90 7.38 -9.36
CA TYR A 52 0.87 7.42 -8.33
C TYR A 52 1.32 8.31 -7.15
N CYS A 53 2.53 8.08 -6.66
CA CYS A 53 3.04 8.79 -5.48
C CYS A 53 3.36 10.28 -5.71
N SER A 54 3.40 10.76 -6.94
CA SER A 54 3.76 12.15 -7.26
C SER A 54 2.60 12.93 -7.89
N TRP A 55 1.72 12.28 -8.65
CA TRP A 55 0.68 12.95 -9.43
C TRP A 55 -0.73 12.71 -8.89
N VAL A 56 -0.97 11.57 -8.23
CA VAL A 56 -2.32 11.17 -7.79
C VAL A 56 -2.45 11.25 -6.27
N CYS A 57 -1.40 10.83 -5.56
CA CYS A 57 -1.42 10.73 -4.11
C CYS A 57 -1.15 12.09 -3.45
N GLY A 58 -2.17 12.67 -2.81
CA GLY A 58 -2.02 13.92 -2.05
C GLY A 58 -1.02 13.84 -0.88
N CYS A 59 -0.89 12.67 -0.24
CA CYS A 59 0.14 12.46 0.80
C CYS A 59 1.56 12.52 0.22
N GLY A 60 1.71 12.16 -1.05
CA GLY A 60 2.98 12.27 -1.77
C GLY A 60 3.33 13.73 -2.06
N GLY A 61 2.36 14.51 -2.55
CA GLY A 61 2.53 15.96 -2.75
C GLY A 61 2.95 16.67 -1.46
N LEU A 62 2.29 16.37 -0.33
CA LEU A 62 2.65 16.91 0.98
C LEU A 62 4.08 16.53 1.40
N ALA A 63 4.51 15.31 1.11
CA ALA A 63 5.85 14.85 1.46
C ALA A 63 6.94 15.52 0.61
N GLU A 64 6.65 15.86 -0.64
CA GLU A 64 7.57 16.60 -1.51
C GLU A 64 7.63 18.10 -1.16
N THR A 65 6.54 18.70 -0.67
CA THR A 65 6.51 20.14 -0.33
C THR A 65 7.01 20.42 1.08
N ALA A 66 6.57 19.64 2.08
CA ALA A 66 6.90 19.89 3.50
C ALA A 66 8.03 18.99 4.02
N GLY A 67 8.19 17.79 3.44
CA GLY A 67 9.12 16.79 3.95
C GLY A 67 10.54 16.87 3.36
N ASP A 68 10.72 17.41 2.16
CA ASP A 68 12.01 17.37 1.45
C ASP A 68 13.17 18.05 2.21
N PRO A 69 12.98 19.18 2.93
CA PRO A 69 14.04 19.76 3.76
C PRO A 69 14.58 18.85 4.87
N PHE A 70 13.85 17.81 5.25
CA PHE A 70 14.20 16.91 6.35
C PHE A 70 14.75 15.56 5.87
N ARG A 71 15.02 15.38 4.58
CA ARG A 71 15.45 14.11 3.96
C ARG A 71 16.66 13.46 4.65
N GLN A 72 17.62 14.27 5.10
CA GLN A 72 18.82 13.84 5.82
C GLN A 72 18.55 13.14 7.15
N LEU A 73 17.41 13.43 7.80
CA LEU A 73 17.02 12.86 9.10
C LEU A 73 16.45 11.44 8.99
N SER A 74 16.20 10.95 7.76
CA SER A 74 15.63 9.62 7.59
C SER A 74 16.59 8.52 8.06
N ASP A 75 16.16 7.74 9.06
CA ASP A 75 16.93 6.62 9.60
C ASP A 75 17.08 5.50 8.55
N LYS A 76 18.32 5.11 8.30
CA LYS A 76 18.75 4.09 7.32
C LYS A 76 19.14 2.77 8.00
N SER A 77 19.05 2.69 9.32
CA SER A 77 19.41 1.53 10.12
C SER A 77 18.62 0.28 9.73
N LEU A 78 19.20 -0.89 9.99
CA LEU A 78 18.51 -2.17 9.78
C LEU A 78 17.27 -2.32 10.69
N LYS A 79 17.29 -1.71 11.88
CA LYS A 79 16.14 -1.69 12.81
C LYS A 79 14.98 -0.91 12.22
N ALA A 80 15.23 0.30 11.69
CA ALA A 80 14.20 1.08 11.00
C ALA A 80 13.60 0.33 9.81
N TRP A 81 14.44 -0.42 9.07
CA TRP A 81 13.96 -1.25 7.97
C TRP A 81 13.10 -2.44 8.41
N GLN A 82 13.38 -3.06 9.55
CA GLN A 82 12.52 -4.11 10.12
C GLN A 82 11.16 -3.54 10.55
N ILE A 83 11.15 -2.37 11.19
CA ILE A 83 9.92 -1.67 11.58
C ILE A 83 9.10 -1.28 10.35
N GLU A 84 9.74 -0.72 9.33
CA GLU A 84 9.12 -0.38 8.03
C GLU A 84 8.37 -1.58 7.45
N ARG A 85 9.02 -2.75 7.44
CA ARG A 85 8.40 -3.97 6.90
C ARG A 85 7.22 -4.42 7.74
N TRP A 86 7.32 -4.44 9.06
CA TRP A 86 6.22 -4.93 9.90
C TRP A 86 5.02 -3.98 9.89
N MET A 87 5.27 -2.68 10.05
CA MET A 87 4.21 -1.70 10.17
C MET A 87 3.39 -1.54 8.90
N ILE A 88 4.02 -1.57 7.72
CA ILE A 88 3.28 -1.43 6.46
C ILE A 88 2.33 -2.61 6.20
N HIS A 89 2.71 -3.83 6.60
CA HIS A 89 1.86 -5.01 6.45
C HIS A 89 0.75 -5.02 7.51
N LEU A 90 1.03 -4.58 8.73
CA LEU A 90 0.01 -4.41 9.78
C LEU A 90 -1.06 -3.41 9.32
N VAL A 91 -0.64 -2.24 8.83
CA VAL A 91 -1.58 -1.21 8.34
C VAL A 91 -2.36 -1.70 7.13
N LEU A 92 -1.74 -2.48 6.22
CA LEU A 92 -2.44 -3.08 5.09
C LEU A 92 -3.55 -4.05 5.55
N VAL A 93 -3.21 -4.97 6.46
CA VAL A 93 -4.18 -5.94 7.03
C VAL A 93 -5.32 -5.20 7.71
N PHE A 94 -4.98 -4.22 8.55
CA PHE A 94 -5.97 -3.40 9.24
C PHE A 94 -6.86 -2.61 8.26
N SER A 95 -6.28 -2.00 7.22
CA SER A 95 -7.04 -1.31 6.17
C SER A 95 -7.98 -2.25 5.42
N PHE A 96 -7.57 -3.49 5.15
CA PHE A 96 -8.40 -4.49 4.50
C PHE A 96 -9.58 -4.91 5.39
N LEU A 97 -9.33 -5.18 6.68
CA LEU A 97 -10.36 -5.52 7.66
C LEU A 97 -11.39 -4.39 7.84
N MET A 98 -10.93 -3.13 7.92
CA MET A 98 -11.84 -1.98 8.01
C MET A 98 -12.66 -1.79 6.73
N THR A 99 -12.07 -2.04 5.56
CA THR A 99 -12.80 -1.97 4.28
C THR A 99 -13.92 -3.02 4.25
N ILE A 100 -13.62 -4.27 4.66
CA ILE A 100 -14.62 -5.33 4.80
C ILE A 100 -15.73 -4.90 5.76
N GLY A 101 -15.37 -4.35 6.93
CA GLY A 101 -16.34 -3.90 7.93
C GLY A 101 -17.27 -2.80 7.43
N VAL A 102 -16.73 -1.84 6.68
CA VAL A 102 -17.52 -0.74 6.09
C VAL A 102 -18.48 -1.24 5.01
N VAL A 103 -18.00 -2.10 4.12
CA VAL A 103 -18.85 -2.68 3.06
C VAL A 103 -19.92 -3.58 3.66
N TYR A 104 -19.59 -4.35 4.69
CA TYR A 104 -20.57 -5.14 5.44
C TYR A 104 -21.66 -4.27 6.08
N SER A 105 -21.28 -3.18 6.74
CA SER A 105 -22.23 -2.22 7.32
C SER A 105 -23.16 -1.61 6.27
N PHE A 106 -22.65 -1.31 5.08
CA PHE A 106 -23.44 -0.76 3.98
C PHE A 106 -24.55 -1.72 3.52
N PHE A 107 -24.23 -3.00 3.33
CA PHE A 107 -25.19 -4.04 2.95
C PHE A 107 -26.14 -4.44 4.08
N HIS A 108 -25.73 -4.25 5.35
CA HIS A 108 -26.62 -4.49 6.49
C HIS A 108 -27.77 -3.48 6.55
N ASN A 109 -27.48 -2.20 6.29
CA ASN A 109 -28.47 -1.13 6.34
C ASN A 109 -29.39 -1.08 5.10
N ASN A 110 -28.99 -1.68 3.97
CA ASN A 110 -29.74 -1.65 2.70
C ASN A 110 -30.06 -3.06 2.17
N PRO A 111 -30.97 -3.81 2.82
CA PRO A 111 -31.20 -5.24 2.54
C PRO A 111 -31.90 -5.56 1.21
N SER A 112 -32.55 -4.60 0.54
CA SER A 112 -33.35 -4.85 -0.68
C SER A 112 -33.03 -3.90 -1.85
N GLY A 113 -32.03 -3.01 -1.71
CA GLY A 113 -31.78 -1.95 -2.69
C GLY A 113 -30.94 -2.36 -3.91
N TYR A 114 -30.29 -3.54 -3.89
CA TYR A 114 -29.29 -3.92 -4.90
C TYR A 114 -29.27 -5.44 -5.14
N TRP A 115 -28.66 -5.88 -6.24
CA TRP A 115 -28.51 -7.31 -6.58
C TRP A 115 -27.69 -8.10 -5.53
N LEU A 116 -26.81 -7.43 -4.77
CA LEU A 116 -25.93 -8.04 -3.78
C LEU A 116 -26.50 -7.93 -2.35
N ASN A 117 -27.01 -9.03 -1.80
CA ASN A 117 -27.49 -9.11 -0.41
C ASN A 117 -26.33 -9.29 0.59
N LYS A 118 -26.58 -8.98 1.89
CA LYS A 118 -25.64 -9.25 3.01
C LYS A 118 -25.04 -10.66 2.93
N THR A 119 -25.90 -11.65 2.74
CA THR A 119 -25.55 -13.07 2.63
C THR A 119 -24.65 -13.33 1.42
N GLY A 120 -24.96 -12.71 0.27
CA GLY A 120 -24.16 -12.83 -0.95
C GLY A 120 -22.77 -12.22 -0.81
N PHE A 121 -22.66 -11.04 -0.18
CA PHE A 121 -21.38 -10.40 0.09
C PHE A 121 -20.48 -11.24 1.00
N LEU A 122 -21.03 -11.78 2.11
CA LEU A 122 -20.28 -12.64 3.03
C LEU A 122 -19.80 -13.93 2.34
N LEU A 123 -20.64 -14.54 1.50
CA LEU A 123 -20.26 -15.73 0.75
C LEU A 123 -19.13 -15.44 -0.24
N ILE A 124 -19.24 -14.38 -1.04
CA ILE A 124 -18.19 -13.97 -1.98
C ILE A 124 -16.88 -13.71 -1.23
N LEU A 125 -16.93 -13.00 -0.11
CA LEU A 125 -15.75 -12.71 0.71
C LEU A 125 -15.13 -14.01 1.26
N SER A 126 -15.95 -14.94 1.73
CA SER A 126 -15.49 -16.24 2.24
C SER A 126 -14.79 -17.07 1.15
N VAL A 127 -15.32 -17.05 -0.08
CA VAL A 127 -14.74 -17.74 -1.25
C VAL A 127 -13.42 -17.08 -1.65
N ILE A 128 -13.37 -15.74 -1.71
CA ILE A 128 -12.13 -15.00 -2.04
C ILE A 128 -11.04 -15.32 -1.02
N ILE A 129 -11.35 -15.31 0.28
CA ILE A 129 -10.39 -15.64 1.34
C ILE A 129 -9.87 -17.08 1.16
N LEU A 130 -10.75 -18.05 0.91
CA LEU A 130 -10.36 -19.44 0.67
C LEU A 130 -9.48 -19.58 -0.57
N VAL A 131 -9.84 -18.93 -1.68
CA VAL A 131 -9.05 -18.94 -2.92
C VAL A 131 -7.66 -18.34 -2.70
N LEU A 132 -7.55 -17.23 -1.96
CA LEU A 132 -6.25 -16.62 -1.64
C LEU A 132 -5.39 -17.52 -0.74
N VAL A 133 -5.98 -18.20 0.24
CA VAL A 133 -5.27 -19.17 1.09
C VAL A 133 -4.81 -20.36 0.25
N LEU A 134 -5.66 -20.92 -0.62
CA LEU A 134 -5.31 -22.01 -1.52
C LEU A 134 -4.19 -21.62 -2.50
N LEU A 135 -4.30 -20.45 -3.15
CA LEU A 135 -3.25 -19.91 -4.03
C LEU A 135 -1.93 -19.75 -3.28
N SER A 136 -1.96 -19.27 -2.04
CA SER A 136 -0.76 -19.09 -1.23
C SER A 136 -0.04 -20.43 -0.94
N TRP A 137 -0.80 -21.51 -0.78
CA TRP A 137 -0.27 -22.86 -0.60
C TRP A 137 0.20 -23.50 -1.93
N VAL A 138 -0.50 -23.26 -3.04
CA VAL A 138 -0.14 -23.77 -4.38
C VAL A 138 1.10 -23.08 -4.95
N ILE A 139 1.31 -21.78 -4.66
CA ILE A 139 2.47 -21.02 -5.12
C ILE A 139 3.73 -21.36 -4.30
N LYS A 140 3.56 -21.84 -3.06
CA LYS A 140 4.66 -22.21 -2.15
C LYS A 140 5.69 -23.17 -2.77
N PRO A 141 5.31 -24.29 -3.42
CA PRO A 141 6.28 -25.17 -4.07
C PRO A 141 6.99 -24.54 -5.28
N PHE A 142 6.37 -23.55 -5.94
CA PHE A 142 6.91 -22.93 -7.16
C PHE A 142 7.85 -21.75 -6.89
N LYS A 143 7.80 -21.13 -5.70
CA LYS A 143 8.64 -19.97 -5.33
C LYS A 143 9.45 -20.25 -4.07
N GLN A 144 10.64 -20.82 -4.27
CA GLN A 144 11.58 -21.23 -3.21
C GLN A 144 12.12 -20.08 -2.33
N LYS A 145 11.91 -18.81 -2.72
CA LYS A 145 12.35 -17.60 -2.00
C LYS A 145 11.24 -16.86 -1.24
N LEU A 146 10.03 -17.43 -1.16
CA LEU A 146 8.95 -16.84 -0.37
C LEU A 146 9.21 -17.09 1.12
N ASP A 147 9.34 -16.02 1.91
CA ASP A 147 9.62 -16.10 3.35
C ASP A 147 8.51 -16.90 4.05
N THR A 148 8.83 -18.10 4.51
CA THR A 148 7.87 -19.07 5.08
C THR A 148 7.14 -18.50 6.29
N LYS A 149 7.79 -17.61 7.05
CA LYS A 149 7.18 -16.92 8.20
C LYS A 149 6.13 -15.91 7.77
N ALA A 150 6.40 -15.12 6.73
CA ALA A 150 5.44 -14.15 6.20
C ALA A 150 4.21 -14.84 5.60
N LEU A 151 4.41 -15.97 4.90
CA LEU A 151 3.32 -16.78 4.37
C LEU A 151 2.45 -17.37 5.50
N GLN A 152 3.07 -17.90 6.56
CA GLN A 152 2.35 -18.44 7.73
C GLN A 152 1.49 -17.36 8.41
N ILE A 153 2.05 -16.18 8.64
CA ILE A 153 1.32 -15.04 9.23
C ILE A 153 0.15 -14.64 8.34
N PHE A 154 0.36 -14.54 7.02
CA PHE A 154 -0.71 -14.22 6.07
C PHE A 154 -1.83 -15.26 6.11
N THR A 155 -1.51 -16.56 6.09
CA THR A 155 -2.51 -17.62 6.18
C THR A 155 -3.27 -17.60 7.50
N LEU A 156 -2.61 -17.26 8.61
CA LEU A 156 -3.21 -17.19 9.93
C LEU A 156 -4.17 -15.99 10.04
N ILE A 157 -3.77 -14.82 9.53
CA ILE A 157 -4.63 -13.63 9.48
C ILE A 157 -5.86 -13.87 8.60
N MET A 158 -5.66 -14.45 7.42
CA MET A 158 -6.77 -14.77 6.50
C MET A 158 -7.70 -15.84 7.10
N GLY A 159 -7.15 -16.83 7.82
CA GLY A 159 -7.94 -17.81 8.57
C GLY A 159 -8.77 -17.17 9.69
N LEU A 160 -8.19 -16.28 10.49
CA LEU A 160 -8.91 -15.52 11.52
C LEU A 160 -10.03 -14.65 10.92
N ALA A 161 -9.77 -13.98 9.80
CA ALA A 161 -10.77 -13.20 9.08
C ALA A 161 -11.91 -14.09 8.55
N TRP A 162 -11.60 -15.28 8.04
CA TRP A 162 -12.61 -16.24 7.59
C TRP A 162 -13.50 -16.75 8.72
N VAL A 163 -12.90 -17.08 9.87
CA VAL A 163 -13.65 -17.48 11.08
C VAL A 163 -14.57 -16.35 11.54
N ALA A 164 -14.09 -15.10 11.55
CA ALA A 164 -14.93 -13.95 11.89
C ALA A 164 -16.12 -13.78 10.92
N VAL A 165 -15.90 -13.98 9.61
CA VAL A 165 -16.96 -13.96 8.59
C VAL A 165 -17.99 -15.07 8.83
N LEU A 166 -17.55 -16.29 9.16
CA LEU A 166 -18.45 -17.40 9.48
C LEU A 166 -19.28 -17.14 10.73
N ILE A 167 -18.67 -16.65 11.81
CA ILE A 167 -19.39 -16.29 13.04
C ILE A 167 -20.49 -15.26 12.73
N ASN A 168 -20.22 -14.27 11.87
CA ASN A 168 -21.20 -13.27 11.44
C ASN A 168 -22.31 -13.87 10.57
N TYR A 169 -21.98 -14.84 9.73
CA TYR A 169 -22.97 -15.55 8.91
C TYR A 169 -23.95 -16.35 9.78
N PHE A 170 -23.45 -17.11 10.76
CA PHE A 170 -24.28 -17.95 11.63
C PHE A 170 -25.04 -17.16 12.71
N THR A 171 -24.45 -16.10 13.26
CA THR A 171 -25.07 -15.34 14.37
C THR A 171 -26.16 -14.38 13.86
N GLY A 172 -26.17 -14.04 12.57
CA GLY A 172 -27.16 -13.13 11.95
C GLY A 172 -27.08 -11.68 12.43
N SER A 173 -26.39 -11.41 13.54
CA SER A 173 -26.27 -10.11 14.19
C SER A 173 -25.48 -9.12 13.33
N GLY A 174 -25.88 -7.85 13.38
CA GLY A 174 -25.15 -6.74 12.74
C GLY A 174 -23.84 -6.39 13.47
N ASN A 175 -23.50 -7.08 14.57
CA ASN A 175 -22.37 -6.75 15.45
C ASN A 175 -21.28 -7.80 15.29
N ALA A 176 -20.26 -7.51 14.47
CA ALA A 176 -19.24 -8.49 14.13
C ALA A 176 -18.28 -8.84 15.26
N LEU A 177 -18.39 -8.16 16.40
CA LEU A 177 -17.51 -8.34 17.54
C LEU A 177 -18.03 -7.63 18.80
N PHE A 178 -19.33 -7.74 19.12
CA PHE A 178 -19.98 -7.04 20.26
C PHE A 178 -19.90 -5.50 20.26
N ILE A 179 -19.28 -4.88 19.26
CA ILE A 179 -19.10 -3.43 19.13
C ILE A 179 -20.04 -2.88 18.05
N ASN A 180 -20.73 -1.77 18.35
CA ASN A 180 -21.56 -1.04 17.38
C ASN A 180 -20.70 -0.51 16.21
N PHE A 181 -20.97 -0.98 14.98
CA PHE A 181 -20.21 -0.60 13.78
C PHE A 181 -20.26 0.90 13.47
N TYR A 182 -21.39 1.56 13.76
CA TYR A 182 -21.55 3.00 13.53
C TYR A 182 -20.59 3.81 14.40
N THR A 183 -20.52 3.50 15.69
CA THR A 183 -19.63 4.16 16.64
C THR A 183 -18.17 3.93 16.28
N LEU A 184 -17.83 2.70 15.88
CA LEU A 184 -16.47 2.36 15.44
C LEU A 184 -16.07 3.12 14.16
N ARG A 185 -16.97 3.22 13.17
CA ARG A 185 -16.73 3.96 11.91
C ARG A 185 -16.52 5.45 12.15
N SER A 186 -17.35 6.06 13.01
CA SER A 186 -17.26 7.49 13.33
C SER A 186 -15.97 7.84 14.07
N TRP A 187 -15.65 7.09 15.14
CA TRP A 187 -14.40 7.27 15.88
C TRP A 187 -13.16 7.02 15.01
N TYR A 188 -13.20 5.98 14.18
CA TYR A 188 -12.12 5.67 13.27
C TYR A 188 -11.91 6.78 12.22
N GLY A 189 -12.99 7.26 11.61
CA GLY A 189 -12.96 8.36 10.64
C GLY A 189 -12.38 9.64 11.23
N PHE A 190 -12.81 10.00 12.45
CA PHE A 190 -12.31 11.16 13.17
C PHE A 190 -10.82 11.02 13.54
N LEU A 191 -10.43 9.89 14.14
CA LEU A 191 -9.05 9.65 14.59
C LEU A 191 -8.06 9.64 13.41
N ILE A 192 -8.44 9.00 12.30
CA ILE A 192 -7.62 9.00 11.09
C ILE A 192 -7.59 10.40 10.46
N GLY A 193 -8.73 11.10 10.39
CA GLY A 193 -8.79 12.48 9.90
C GLY A 193 -7.82 13.39 10.66
N ALA A 194 -7.85 13.34 12.00
CA ALA A 194 -6.99 14.12 12.88
C ALA A 194 -5.51 13.71 12.82
N ALA A 195 -5.22 12.40 12.73
CA ALA A 195 -3.86 11.89 12.63
C ALA A 195 -3.18 12.33 11.32
N PHE A 196 -3.92 12.37 10.21
CA PHE A 196 -3.38 12.79 8.91
C PHE A 196 -3.31 14.30 8.74
N SER A 197 -4.22 15.08 9.33
CA SER A 197 -4.20 16.55 9.24
C SER A 197 -3.21 17.19 10.22
N GLY A 198 -2.97 16.59 11.39
CA GLY A 198 -2.03 17.11 12.39
C GLY A 198 -0.72 16.33 12.50
N VAL A 199 -0.80 15.09 12.96
CA VAL A 199 0.36 14.34 13.47
C VAL A 199 1.34 13.97 12.36
N ILE A 200 0.85 13.37 11.27
CA ILE A 200 1.69 12.89 10.16
C ILE A 200 2.20 14.06 9.31
N GLY A 201 1.37 15.08 9.08
CA GLY A 201 1.67 16.18 8.15
C GLY A 201 2.62 17.24 8.70
N VAL A 202 2.57 17.52 10.01
CA VAL A 202 3.35 18.61 10.63
C VAL A 202 4.38 18.09 11.65
N GLY A 203 4.05 17.01 12.37
CA GLY A 203 4.89 16.53 13.48
C GLY A 203 6.02 15.57 13.09
N PHE A 204 5.76 14.62 12.18
CA PHE A 204 6.70 13.52 11.94
C PHE A 204 7.81 13.84 10.93
N TYR A 205 7.60 14.78 9.99
CA TYR A 205 8.62 15.09 8.98
C TYR A 205 9.92 15.66 9.55
N PRO A 206 9.90 16.60 10.52
CA PRO A 206 11.13 17.11 11.14
C PRO A 206 11.92 16.05 11.92
N LEU A 207 11.28 14.95 12.34
CA LEU A 207 11.90 13.94 13.20
C LEU A 207 12.39 12.70 12.44
N MET A 208 11.61 12.22 11.47
CA MET A 208 11.85 10.94 10.79
C MET A 208 12.16 11.08 9.30
N GLY A 209 12.24 12.32 8.81
CA GLY A 209 12.65 12.68 7.46
C GLY A 209 11.52 12.74 6.44
N SER A 210 11.87 12.76 5.15
CA SER A 210 10.89 12.88 4.09
C SER A 210 10.10 11.57 3.91
N ARG A 211 8.82 11.69 3.50
CA ARG A 211 7.96 10.55 3.12
C ARG A 211 7.75 9.48 4.22
N VAL A 212 7.79 9.85 5.50
CA VAL A 212 7.52 8.94 6.66
C VAL A 212 6.26 8.11 6.42
N TRP A 213 5.13 8.76 6.12
CA TRP A 213 3.86 8.05 5.86
C TRP A 213 3.97 7.03 4.72
N CYS A 214 4.59 7.41 3.61
CA CYS A 214 4.73 6.56 2.43
C CYS A 214 5.63 5.35 2.70
N ARG A 215 6.61 5.50 3.60
CA ARG A 215 7.53 4.43 4.00
C ARG A 215 6.89 3.46 4.99
N PHE A 216 6.11 3.99 5.94
CA PHE A 216 5.77 3.28 7.16
C PHE A 216 4.30 2.86 7.27
N GLY A 217 3.38 3.63 6.70
CA GLY A 217 1.94 3.46 6.92
C GLY A 217 1.08 3.39 5.66
N CYS A 218 1.62 3.68 4.47
CA CYS A 218 0.81 3.72 3.26
C CYS A 218 0.43 2.30 2.77
N PRO A 219 -0.84 1.87 2.86
CA PRO A 219 -1.25 0.53 2.39
C PRO A 219 -1.07 0.39 0.88
N MET A 220 -1.30 1.46 0.13
CA MET A 220 -1.08 1.48 -1.32
C MET A 220 0.40 1.28 -1.68
N ALA A 221 1.33 1.79 -0.86
CA ALA A 221 2.76 1.57 -1.08
C ALA A 221 3.17 0.10 -0.90
N ALA A 222 2.49 -0.66 -0.04
CA ALA A 222 2.69 -2.11 0.06
C ALA A 222 2.22 -2.83 -1.21
N ILE A 223 1.02 -2.53 -1.69
CA ILE A 223 0.46 -3.14 -2.91
C ILE A 223 1.32 -2.82 -4.13
N LEU A 224 1.64 -1.54 -4.34
CA LEU A 224 2.49 -1.09 -5.45
C LEU A 224 3.93 -1.60 -5.30
N GLY A 225 4.43 -1.80 -4.07
CA GLY A 225 5.73 -2.39 -3.81
C GLY A 225 5.82 -3.84 -4.24
N VAL A 226 4.78 -4.65 -3.97
CA VAL A 226 4.66 -6.03 -4.45
C VAL A 226 4.55 -6.05 -5.97
N GLN A 227 3.69 -5.19 -6.54
CA GLN A 227 3.53 -5.08 -7.98
C GLN A 227 4.85 -4.70 -8.67
N GLN A 228 5.62 -3.74 -8.11
CA GLN A 228 6.91 -3.37 -8.65
C GLN A 228 7.90 -4.53 -8.60
N LYS A 229 7.99 -5.25 -7.49
CA LYS A 229 8.92 -6.37 -7.35
C LYS A 229 8.66 -7.47 -8.39
N LEU A 230 7.40 -7.69 -8.74
CA LEU A 230 7.00 -8.74 -9.68
C LEU A 230 6.99 -8.30 -11.14
N PHE A 231 6.65 -7.04 -11.44
CA PHE A 231 6.32 -6.62 -12.81
C PHE A 231 6.97 -5.31 -13.27
N SER A 232 7.63 -4.53 -12.41
CA SER A 232 8.18 -3.22 -12.82
C SER A 232 9.39 -3.35 -13.74
N ARG A 233 9.44 -2.53 -14.78
CA ARG A 233 10.62 -2.33 -15.64
C ARG A 233 11.67 -1.41 -15.01
N PHE A 234 11.25 -0.54 -14.09
CA PHE A 234 12.10 0.46 -13.44
C PHE A 234 12.86 -0.11 -12.26
N ARG A 235 14.19 0.01 -12.27
CA ARG A 235 15.06 -0.37 -11.16
C ARG A 235 16.35 0.45 -11.14
N ILE A 236 16.96 0.55 -9.96
CA ILE A 236 18.30 1.10 -9.82
C ILE A 236 19.30 -0.05 -9.84
N THR A 237 20.17 -0.04 -10.85
CA THR A 237 21.31 -0.96 -10.94
C THR A 237 22.60 -0.32 -10.50
N THR A 238 23.57 -1.17 -10.16
CA THR A 238 24.93 -0.76 -9.83
C THR A 238 25.93 -1.49 -10.72
N ASN A 239 26.96 -0.77 -11.15
CA ASN A 239 28.12 -1.35 -11.80
C ASN A 239 29.17 -1.86 -10.77
N GLY A 240 28.95 -1.62 -9.47
CA GLY A 240 29.66 -2.22 -8.33
C GLY A 240 31.12 -1.78 -8.11
N GLY A 241 31.95 -1.75 -9.15
CA GLY A 241 33.40 -1.60 -9.02
C GLY A 241 33.93 -0.17 -8.86
N GLN A 242 33.09 0.86 -9.00
CA GLN A 242 33.52 2.27 -9.05
C GLN A 242 33.02 3.11 -7.85
N CYS A 243 32.46 2.47 -6.82
CA CYS A 243 31.91 3.17 -5.67
C CYS A 243 33.01 3.70 -4.73
N ILE A 244 33.12 5.02 -4.60
CA ILE A 244 34.06 5.69 -3.67
C ILE A 244 33.45 5.95 -2.28
N SER A 245 32.31 5.34 -1.95
CA SER A 245 31.69 5.42 -0.62
C SER A 245 31.30 6.83 -0.11
N CYS A 246 31.19 7.83 -0.99
CA CYS A 246 30.87 9.22 -0.65
C CYS A 246 29.53 9.45 0.06
N GLY A 247 28.55 8.56 -0.12
CA GLY A 247 27.27 8.62 0.61
C GLY A 247 26.20 9.56 0.04
N ASN A 248 26.49 10.35 -0.99
CA ASN A 248 25.51 11.26 -1.62
C ASN A 248 24.22 10.54 -2.03
N CYS A 249 24.33 9.35 -2.61
CA CYS A 249 23.18 8.55 -3.02
C CYS A 249 22.24 8.17 -1.85
N SER A 250 22.79 7.91 -0.66
CA SER A 250 22.01 7.63 0.55
C SER A 250 21.46 8.91 1.19
N ALA A 251 22.19 10.03 1.13
CA ALA A 251 21.74 11.32 1.67
C ALA A 251 20.54 11.86 0.88
N TYR A 252 20.60 11.81 -0.44
CA TYR A 252 19.52 12.19 -1.34
C TYR A 252 18.57 11.02 -1.64
N CYS A 253 18.29 10.12 -0.70
CA CYS A 253 17.26 9.10 -0.88
C CYS A 253 15.96 9.47 -0.15
N GLU A 254 14.91 9.75 -0.90
CA GLU A 254 13.55 10.13 -0.43
C GLU A 254 12.89 9.07 0.44
N MET A 255 13.30 7.81 0.27
CA MET A 255 12.72 6.67 0.99
C MET A 255 13.63 6.20 2.13
N GLY A 256 14.72 6.92 2.43
CA GLY A 256 15.61 6.54 3.53
C GLY A 256 16.39 5.26 3.31
N ILE A 257 16.68 4.91 2.06
CA ILE A 257 17.40 3.68 1.72
C ILE A 257 18.90 3.95 1.80
N ASP A 258 19.66 3.06 2.43
CA ASP A 258 21.13 3.11 2.37
C ASP A 258 21.65 2.61 1.02
N VAL A 259 21.53 3.44 -0.01
CA VAL A 259 21.95 3.12 -1.38
C VAL A 259 23.46 2.86 -1.47
N ARG A 260 24.27 3.57 -0.67
CA ARG A 260 25.73 3.39 -0.60
C ARG A 260 26.10 1.94 -0.30
N ALA A 261 25.45 1.32 0.69
CA ALA A 261 25.74 -0.06 1.06
C ALA A 261 25.43 -1.06 -0.07
N TYR A 262 24.40 -0.81 -0.88
CA TYR A 262 24.12 -1.62 -2.07
C TYR A 262 25.18 -1.40 -3.17
N ALA A 263 25.56 -0.15 -3.41
CA ALA A 263 26.56 0.21 -4.41
C ALA A 263 27.93 -0.41 -4.10
N GLN A 264 28.38 -0.35 -2.83
CA GLN A 264 29.64 -0.96 -2.38
C GLN A 264 29.66 -2.49 -2.56
N LYS A 265 28.50 -3.14 -2.39
CA LYS A 265 28.38 -4.61 -2.54
C LYS A 265 28.18 -5.05 -3.99
N GLY A 266 28.07 -4.13 -4.95
CA GLY A 266 27.69 -4.45 -6.32
C GLY A 266 26.31 -5.08 -6.45
N GLN A 267 25.40 -4.82 -5.50
CA GLN A 267 24.04 -5.37 -5.50
C GLN A 267 23.02 -4.36 -6.01
N ASN A 268 22.12 -4.81 -6.87
CA ASN A 268 20.99 -3.99 -7.33
C ASN A 268 20.03 -3.68 -6.18
N ILE A 269 19.38 -2.52 -6.25
CA ILE A 269 18.46 -2.08 -5.20
C ILE A 269 17.09 -2.71 -5.44
N VAL A 270 16.83 -3.84 -4.77
CA VAL A 270 15.58 -4.62 -4.86
C VAL A 270 14.61 -4.37 -3.69
N ARG A 271 14.60 -3.15 -3.14
CA ARG A 271 13.68 -2.79 -2.04
C ARG A 271 12.29 -2.43 -2.54
N ALA A 272 11.25 -3.03 -1.96
CA ALA A 272 9.85 -2.70 -2.24
C ALA A 272 9.52 -1.23 -1.94
N SER A 273 10.21 -0.59 -0.99
CA SER A 273 10.07 0.84 -0.69
C SER A 273 10.65 1.77 -1.75
N CYS A 274 11.65 1.33 -2.54
CA CYS A 274 12.27 2.18 -3.56
C CYS A 274 11.24 2.65 -4.59
N VAL A 275 10.99 3.97 -4.69
CA VAL A 275 10.03 4.57 -5.63
C VAL A 275 10.54 4.69 -7.07
N GLY A 276 11.82 4.38 -7.31
CA GLY A 276 12.42 4.50 -8.64
C GLY A 276 12.61 5.94 -9.10
N CYS A 277 12.81 6.89 -8.19
CA CYS A 277 12.93 8.32 -8.53
C CYS A 277 14.20 8.71 -9.30
N GLY A 278 15.24 7.86 -9.31
CA GLY A 278 16.47 8.08 -10.07
C GLY A 278 17.46 9.09 -9.48
N ILE A 279 17.11 9.82 -8.41
CA ILE A 279 17.97 10.87 -7.82
C ILE A 279 19.32 10.32 -7.38
N CYS A 280 19.35 9.11 -6.82
CA CYS A 280 20.60 8.45 -6.43
C CYS A 280 21.57 8.21 -7.58
N ALA A 281 21.07 8.02 -8.80
CA ALA A 281 21.89 7.91 -10.01
C ALA A 281 22.39 9.29 -10.48
N ALA A 282 21.52 10.30 -10.43
CA ALA A 282 21.87 11.68 -10.81
C ALA A 282 22.94 12.32 -9.90
N VAL A 283 22.88 12.09 -8.58
CA VAL A 283 23.84 12.69 -7.62
C VAL A 283 25.15 11.91 -7.48
N CYS A 284 25.30 10.78 -8.19
CA CYS A 284 26.49 9.95 -8.07
C CYS A 284 27.63 10.53 -8.92
N PRO A 285 28.72 11.05 -8.31
CA PRO A 285 29.78 11.72 -9.07
C PRO A 285 30.57 10.77 -9.99
N ARG A 286 30.52 9.47 -9.72
CA ARG A 286 31.22 8.43 -10.49
C ARG A 286 30.30 7.67 -11.45
N GLY A 287 29.00 7.98 -11.49
CA GLY A 287 28.05 7.32 -12.38
C GLY A 287 27.86 5.80 -12.12
N VAL A 288 28.09 5.35 -10.89
CA VAL A 288 28.02 3.91 -10.52
C VAL A 288 26.60 3.35 -10.63
N LEU A 289 25.60 4.20 -10.39
CA LEU A 289 24.20 3.86 -10.31
C LEU A 289 23.49 4.29 -11.58
N ARG A 290 22.60 3.44 -12.11
CA ARG A 290 21.76 3.77 -13.27
C ARG A 290 20.29 3.44 -13.00
N LEU A 291 19.40 4.30 -13.47
CA LEU A 291 17.97 3.97 -13.55
C LEU A 291 17.73 3.24 -14.86
N GLU A 292 17.51 1.94 -14.78
CA GLU A 292 17.17 1.11 -15.93
C GLU A 292 15.66 1.03 -16.11
N ASN A 293 15.21 1.12 -17.37
CA ASN A 293 13.85 0.84 -17.79
C ASN A 293 13.89 -0.32 -18.80
N GLY A 294 13.93 -1.55 -18.29
CA GLY A 294 14.15 -2.74 -19.10
C GLY A 294 13.31 -3.94 -18.63
N SER A 295 12.83 -4.74 -19.60
CA SER A 295 12.05 -5.95 -19.35
C SER A 295 12.89 -7.24 -19.31
N LYS A 296 14.13 -7.21 -19.83
CA LYS A 296 14.96 -8.39 -20.12
C LYS A 296 15.17 -9.33 -18.94
N ASP A 297 15.22 -8.80 -17.74
CA ASP A 297 15.56 -9.53 -16.51
C ASP A 297 14.37 -9.61 -15.53
N ILE A 298 13.14 -9.25 -15.92
CA ILE A 298 11.98 -9.28 -15.00
C ILE A 298 11.79 -10.68 -14.37
N PHE A 299 11.99 -11.74 -15.14
CA PHE A 299 11.78 -13.12 -14.70
C PHE A 299 12.97 -13.71 -13.93
N ASP A 300 14.17 -13.13 -14.08
CA ASP A 300 15.38 -13.57 -13.36
C ASP A 300 15.50 -12.94 -11.95
N ARG A 301 14.59 -12.01 -11.61
CA ARG A 301 14.62 -11.16 -10.40
C ARG A 301 14.02 -11.79 -9.14
N VAL A 302 13.48 -13.02 -9.20
CA VAL A 302 12.84 -13.65 -8.04
C VAL A 302 13.85 -14.48 -7.29
#